data_AF-A0A396HN08-F1
#
_entry.id   AF-A0A396HN08-F1
#
_cell.length_a   1.000
_cell.length_b   1.000
_cell.length_c   1.000
_cell.angle_alpha   90.00
_cell.angle_beta   90.00
_cell.angle_gamma   90.00
#
_symmetry.space_group_name_H-M   'P 1'
#
loop_
_entity.id
_entity.type
_entity.pdbx_description
1 polymer ?
#
loop_
_entity_poly.entity_id
_entity_poly.type
_entity_poly.pdbx_seq_one_letter_code
_entity_poly.pdbx_strand_id
1 'polypeptide(L)'
;MGKVAVKDSLLRHSYDNIQYQLHDFFCILQEEGEPILYGPFLFLPKDTQELFLCCVEYFSWLDTPILDSLLCFCITLDIDPDMLFRIIEVLNSFNTATQMRIEDYVNFFITLVSKLNVYYGVVYIDLKNDAPQQTLKKLIDVICSNMTQKKGDNYLLVEKKTIKEILRKRSFHNAACLLRILVTMDSEPPSRLSGESIISLSYYVSEFLMQAVKRVREDEYEKYIHYDQIFPGFYFLEPCFSLFSQCPELLSNALKAMASTITYDALKTMTSGIGFYLVSEDDRKEMRNCLTRANVITSVIVLMSKDIRLKSMSVFKNEINYIIDEVHLLQSSQQVISFTDEERHAIQFILDQLRNISE
;
A
#
# COMPACT_ATOMS: atom_id res chain seq x y z
N MET A 1 20.46 -32.76 0.01
CA MET A 1 21.84 -33.06 -0.44
C MET A 1 22.81 -31.87 -0.34
N GLY A 2 22.38 -30.59 -0.33
CA GLY A 2 23.25 -29.46 0.07
C GLY A 2 23.22 -29.21 1.59
N LYS A 3 22.04 -28.87 2.15
CA LYS A 3 21.85 -28.58 3.60
C LYS A 3 22.31 -29.68 4.55
N VAL A 4 22.24 -30.94 4.12
CA VAL A 4 22.47 -32.15 4.95
C VAL A 4 23.87 -32.74 4.71
N ALA A 5 24.55 -32.37 3.63
CA ALA A 5 25.88 -32.89 3.34
C ALA A 5 26.92 -32.30 4.29
N VAL A 6 27.99 -33.07 4.53
CA VAL A 6 29.14 -32.65 5.33
C VAL A 6 29.66 -31.31 4.81
N LYS A 7 29.94 -30.39 5.74
CA LYS A 7 30.49 -29.07 5.43
C LYS A 7 31.75 -29.23 4.58
N ASP A 8 31.85 -28.44 3.52
CA ASP A 8 32.98 -28.44 2.56
C ASP A 8 33.15 -29.73 1.72
N SER A 9 32.13 -30.59 1.66
CA SER A 9 32.15 -31.75 0.77
C SER A 9 31.98 -31.36 -0.71
N LEU A 10 32.65 -32.09 -1.60
CA LEU A 10 32.48 -31.94 -3.06
C LEU A 10 31.02 -32.08 -3.49
N LEU A 11 30.27 -33.00 -2.87
CA LEU A 11 28.85 -33.19 -3.15
C LEU A 11 28.03 -31.93 -2.87
N ARG A 12 28.30 -31.26 -1.74
CA ARG A 12 27.63 -30.01 -1.38
C ARG A 12 27.92 -28.92 -2.40
N HIS A 13 29.19 -28.73 -2.75
CA HIS A 13 29.59 -27.73 -3.75
C HIS A 13 28.99 -28.03 -5.12
N SER A 14 29.04 -29.28 -5.58
CA SER A 14 28.47 -29.68 -6.86
C SER A 14 26.95 -29.49 -6.89
N TYR A 15 26.25 -29.78 -5.79
CA TYR A 15 24.81 -29.58 -5.70
C TYR A 15 24.45 -28.09 -5.68
N ASP A 16 25.10 -27.29 -4.83
CA ASP A 16 24.86 -25.84 -4.75
C ASP A 16 25.18 -25.14 -6.09
N ASN A 17 26.17 -25.61 -6.85
CA ASN A 17 26.50 -25.05 -8.17
C ASN A 17 25.43 -25.27 -9.24
N ILE A 18 24.47 -26.18 -9.02
CA ILE A 18 23.35 -26.38 -9.95
C ILE A 18 22.47 -25.12 -10.02
N GLN A 19 22.45 -24.29 -8.97
CA GLN A 19 21.65 -23.06 -8.95
C GLN A 19 21.97 -22.12 -10.13
N TYR A 20 23.23 -22.07 -10.58
CA TYR A 20 23.66 -21.25 -11.72
C TYR A 20 23.07 -21.71 -13.06
N GLN A 21 22.75 -22.99 -13.18
CA GLN A 21 22.09 -23.55 -14.37
C GLN A 21 20.57 -23.39 -14.31
N LEU A 22 20.00 -23.18 -13.12
CA LEU A 22 18.57 -23.02 -12.93
C LEU A 22 18.09 -21.58 -13.16
N HIS A 23 18.99 -20.62 -13.31
CA HIS A 23 18.62 -19.22 -13.57
C HIS A 23 17.66 -19.09 -14.76
N ASP A 24 18.08 -19.58 -15.93
CA ASP A 24 17.30 -19.51 -17.18
C ASP A 24 16.11 -20.47 -17.18
N PHE A 25 16.09 -21.43 -16.26
CA PHE A 25 15.00 -22.38 -16.10
C PHE A 25 13.74 -21.73 -15.53
N PHE A 26 13.90 -20.77 -14.62
CA PHE A 26 12.78 -20.01 -14.04
C PHE A 26 12.46 -18.77 -14.89
N CYS A 27 13.48 -18.03 -15.33
CA CYS A 27 13.29 -16.81 -16.13
C CYS A 27 14.49 -16.58 -17.04
N ILE A 28 14.23 -16.25 -18.30
CA ILE A 28 15.25 -15.79 -19.25
C ILE A 28 15.28 -14.27 -19.13
N LEU A 29 16.12 -13.74 -18.24
CA LEU A 29 16.26 -12.29 -18.08
C LEU A 29 16.84 -11.67 -19.36
N GLN A 30 16.22 -10.59 -19.85
CA GLN A 30 16.80 -9.69 -20.85
C GLN A 30 16.97 -8.27 -20.27
N GLU A 31 17.82 -7.49 -20.91
CA GLU A 31 18.20 -6.12 -20.51
C GLU A 31 16.99 -5.19 -20.29
N GLU A 32 17.18 -4.11 -19.53
CA GLU A 32 16.13 -3.17 -19.13
C GLU A 32 15.30 -2.66 -20.33
N GLY A 33 14.01 -2.98 -20.34
CA GLY A 33 13.04 -2.45 -21.31
C GLY A 33 12.28 -3.49 -22.12
N GLU A 34 12.73 -4.75 -22.13
CA GLU A 34 12.11 -5.84 -22.88
C GLU A 34 11.08 -6.66 -22.05
N PRO A 35 10.09 -7.32 -22.70
CA PRO A 35 9.12 -8.16 -22.02
C PRO A 35 9.80 -9.37 -21.36
N ILE A 36 9.36 -9.72 -20.16
CA ILE A 36 9.90 -10.86 -19.41
C ILE A 36 9.65 -12.15 -20.19
N LEU A 37 10.72 -12.85 -20.55
CA LEU A 37 10.65 -14.19 -21.14
C LEU A 37 10.71 -15.24 -20.03
N TYR A 38 9.61 -15.97 -19.85
CA TYR A 38 9.51 -16.98 -18.80
C TYR A 38 10.26 -18.25 -19.18
N GLY A 39 10.95 -18.84 -18.21
CA GLY A 39 11.69 -20.07 -18.40
C GLY A 39 10.78 -21.30 -18.47
N PRO A 40 11.32 -22.47 -18.85
CA PRO A 40 10.60 -23.73 -18.94
C PRO A 40 9.77 -24.11 -17.71
N PHE A 41 10.18 -23.68 -16.50
CA PHE A 41 9.50 -23.99 -15.25
C PHE A 41 7.99 -23.67 -15.27
N LEU A 42 7.60 -22.55 -15.90
CA LEU A 42 6.19 -22.13 -15.98
C LEU A 42 5.31 -23.14 -16.71
N PHE A 43 5.86 -23.86 -17.67
CA PHE A 43 5.11 -24.78 -18.53
C PHE A 43 5.12 -26.23 -18.02
N LEU A 44 5.74 -26.49 -16.87
CA LEU A 44 5.80 -27.81 -16.29
C LEU A 44 4.48 -28.17 -15.57
N PRO A 45 4.10 -29.46 -15.52
CA PRO A 45 3.03 -29.93 -14.65
C PRO A 45 3.29 -29.56 -13.19
N LYS A 46 2.22 -29.30 -12.42
CA LYS A 46 2.31 -28.89 -11.00
C LYS A 46 3.17 -29.83 -10.15
N ASP A 47 2.99 -31.15 -10.30
CA ASP A 47 3.79 -32.15 -9.55
C ASP A 47 5.28 -32.04 -9.87
N THR A 48 5.61 -31.71 -11.11
CA THR A 48 7.00 -31.48 -11.54
C THR A 48 7.53 -30.18 -10.96
N GLN A 49 6.73 -29.10 -10.95
CA GLN A 49 7.11 -27.83 -10.32
C GLN A 49 7.40 -28.01 -8.82
N GLU A 50 6.55 -28.76 -8.09
CA GLU A 50 6.74 -29.09 -6.68
C GLU A 50 8.04 -29.87 -6.45
N LEU A 51 8.32 -30.89 -7.28
CA LEU A 51 9.55 -31.66 -7.20
C LEU A 51 10.79 -30.77 -7.37
N PHE A 52 10.74 -29.81 -8.31
CA PHE A 52 11.82 -28.85 -8.49
C PHE A 52 11.98 -27.94 -7.28
N LEU A 53 10.90 -27.45 -6.68
CA LEU A 53 10.98 -26.64 -5.45
C LEU A 53 11.52 -27.45 -4.27
N CYS A 54 11.18 -28.73 -4.16
CA CYS A 54 11.81 -29.64 -3.20
C CYS A 54 13.34 -29.72 -3.42
N CYS A 55 13.80 -29.79 -4.68
CA CYS A 55 15.24 -29.76 -4.99
C CYS A 55 15.89 -28.43 -4.56
N VAL A 56 15.23 -27.30 -4.83
CA VAL A 56 15.69 -25.97 -4.40
C VAL A 56 15.82 -25.93 -2.88
N GLU A 57 14.85 -26.47 -2.14
CA GLU A 57 14.87 -26.51 -0.67
C GLU A 57 16.11 -27.21 -0.09
N TYR A 58 16.78 -28.07 -0.86
CA TYR A 58 18.00 -28.76 -0.43
C TYR A 58 19.31 -28.00 -0.67
N PHE A 59 19.30 -26.86 -1.38
CA PHE A 59 20.49 -26.02 -1.51
C PHE A 59 20.96 -25.54 -0.14
N SER A 60 22.27 -25.36 0.04
CA SER A 60 22.81 -24.87 1.31
C SER A 60 22.67 -23.37 1.49
N TRP A 61 22.40 -22.65 0.40
CA TRP A 61 22.19 -21.21 0.33
C TRP A 61 21.48 -20.89 -1.00
N LEU A 62 20.88 -19.70 -1.11
CA LEU A 62 20.29 -19.20 -2.35
C LEU A 62 21.01 -17.92 -2.79
N ASP A 63 21.46 -17.90 -4.04
CA ASP A 63 22.09 -16.74 -4.65
C ASP A 63 21.07 -15.68 -5.10
N THR A 64 21.52 -14.45 -5.33
CA THR A 64 20.63 -13.38 -5.84
C THR A 64 20.05 -13.72 -7.21
N PRO A 65 20.81 -14.26 -8.19
CA PRO A 65 20.26 -14.67 -9.49
C PRO A 65 19.07 -15.63 -9.41
N ILE A 66 19.14 -16.72 -8.64
CA ILE A 66 18.00 -17.65 -8.52
C ILE A 66 16.80 -16.99 -7.84
N LEU A 67 17.03 -16.09 -6.88
CA LEU A 67 15.97 -15.32 -6.23
C LEU A 67 15.30 -14.36 -7.20
N ASP A 68 16.06 -13.69 -8.06
CA ASP A 68 15.53 -12.80 -9.09
C ASP A 68 14.70 -13.59 -10.11
N SER A 69 15.16 -14.77 -10.55
CA SER A 69 14.39 -15.60 -11.47
C SER A 69 13.11 -16.18 -10.83
N LEU A 70 13.16 -16.58 -9.56
CA LEU A 70 11.98 -16.99 -8.80
C LEU A 70 10.99 -15.84 -8.61
N LEU A 71 11.50 -14.63 -8.37
CA LEU A 71 10.69 -13.42 -8.23
C LEU A 71 9.99 -13.08 -9.54
N CYS A 72 10.71 -13.13 -10.66
CA CYS A 72 10.14 -12.97 -12.00
C CYS A 72 9.02 -13.98 -12.25
N PHE A 73 9.23 -15.24 -11.86
CA PHE A 73 8.18 -16.26 -11.92
C PHE A 73 6.97 -15.91 -11.03
N CYS A 74 7.19 -15.48 -9.79
CA CYS A 74 6.11 -15.10 -8.87
C CYS A 74 5.29 -13.90 -9.35
N ILE A 75 5.86 -13.05 -10.22
CA ILE A 75 5.18 -11.89 -10.77
C ILE A 75 4.40 -12.23 -12.08
N THR A 76 4.55 -13.44 -12.63
CA THR A 76 3.85 -13.90 -13.86
C THR A 76 2.33 -13.90 -13.73
N LEU A 77 1.62 -13.52 -14.79
CA LEU A 77 0.14 -13.44 -14.84
C LEU A 77 -0.59 -14.76 -14.55
N ASP A 78 0.07 -15.91 -14.75
CA ASP A 78 -0.55 -17.24 -14.74
C ASP A 78 -0.12 -18.11 -13.55
N ILE A 79 0.52 -17.52 -12.52
CA ILE A 79 0.95 -18.30 -11.36
C ILE A 79 -0.24 -18.80 -10.54
N ASP A 80 -0.24 -20.10 -10.26
CA ASP A 80 -1.16 -20.75 -9.35
C ASP A 80 -0.91 -20.28 -7.90
N PRO A 81 -1.93 -19.87 -7.12
CA PRO A 81 -1.75 -19.40 -5.75
C PRO A 81 -1.01 -20.40 -4.85
N ASP A 82 -1.28 -21.71 -4.98
CA ASP A 82 -0.62 -22.73 -4.17
C ASP A 82 0.89 -22.79 -4.47
N MET A 83 1.27 -22.64 -5.73
CA MET A 83 2.67 -22.55 -6.15
C MET A 83 3.36 -21.29 -5.58
N LEU A 84 2.67 -20.15 -5.56
CA LEU A 84 3.18 -18.93 -4.93
C LEU A 84 3.42 -19.13 -3.43
N PHE A 85 2.46 -19.70 -2.70
CA PHE A 85 2.61 -20.01 -1.28
C PHE A 85 3.74 -20.99 -1.03
N ARG A 86 3.90 -22.01 -1.89
CA ARG A 86 5.00 -22.97 -1.80
C ARG A 86 6.37 -22.31 -1.97
N ILE A 87 6.53 -21.40 -2.94
CA ILE A 87 7.79 -20.66 -3.13
C ILE A 87 8.11 -19.85 -1.87
N ILE A 88 7.13 -19.19 -1.28
CA ILE A 88 7.30 -18.43 -0.04
C ILE A 88 7.71 -19.32 1.13
N GLU A 89 7.13 -20.51 1.24
CA GLU A 89 7.51 -21.51 2.24
C GLU A 89 8.98 -21.95 2.06
N VAL A 90 9.38 -22.27 0.83
CA VAL A 90 10.76 -22.64 0.50
C VAL A 90 11.71 -21.51 0.90
N LEU A 91 11.43 -20.27 0.50
CA LEU A 91 12.26 -19.10 0.85
C LEU A 91 12.37 -18.89 2.36
N ASN A 92 11.27 -19.08 3.10
CA ASN A 92 11.25 -18.95 4.54
C ASN A 92 12.14 -20.00 5.22
N SER A 93 12.21 -21.23 4.68
CA SER A 93 13.10 -22.28 5.20
C SER A 93 14.57 -21.88 5.19
N PHE A 94 15.02 -21.12 4.17
CA PHE A 94 16.39 -20.64 4.04
C PHE A 94 16.71 -19.51 5.03
N ASN A 95 15.75 -18.63 5.26
CA ASN A 95 15.90 -17.49 6.16
C ASN A 95 15.92 -17.91 7.64
N THR A 96 15.20 -18.97 8.01
CA THR A 96 15.29 -19.56 9.36
C THR A 96 16.66 -20.21 9.60
N ALA A 97 17.26 -20.80 8.56
CA ALA A 97 18.56 -21.46 8.65
C ALA A 97 19.77 -20.51 8.55
N THR A 98 19.58 -19.19 8.45
CA THR A 98 20.63 -18.17 8.18
C THR A 98 21.39 -18.38 6.87
N GLN A 99 20.75 -19.04 5.90
CA GLN A 99 21.34 -19.44 4.62
C GLN A 99 21.00 -18.48 3.46
N MET A 100 20.34 -17.37 3.78
CA MET A 100 20.02 -16.28 2.87
C MET A 100 20.37 -14.96 3.55
N ARG A 101 20.89 -14.00 2.78
CA ARG A 101 21.10 -12.65 3.30
C ARG A 101 19.73 -12.01 3.56
N ILE A 102 19.57 -11.40 4.74
CA ILE A 102 18.32 -10.71 5.09
C ILE A 102 17.96 -9.63 4.07
N GLU A 103 18.96 -9.04 3.42
CA GLU A 103 18.75 -8.06 2.38
C GLU A 103 18.03 -8.61 1.15
N ASP A 104 18.46 -9.78 0.68
CA ASP A 104 17.84 -10.45 -0.45
C ASP A 104 16.42 -10.91 -0.09
N TYR A 105 16.23 -11.40 1.13
CA TYR A 105 14.92 -11.79 1.65
C TYR A 105 13.94 -10.60 1.66
N VAL A 106 14.35 -9.46 2.23
CA VAL A 106 13.54 -8.24 2.28
C VAL A 106 13.27 -7.71 0.86
N ASN A 107 14.28 -7.69 -0.01
CA ASN A 107 14.14 -7.29 -1.40
C ASN A 107 13.11 -8.13 -2.14
N PHE A 108 13.15 -9.45 -1.96
CA PHE A 108 12.24 -10.37 -2.59
C PHE A 108 10.79 -10.03 -2.24
N PHE A 109 10.45 -9.96 -0.95
CA PHE A 109 9.05 -9.71 -0.54
C PHE A 109 8.56 -8.32 -0.88
N ILE A 110 9.38 -7.29 -0.69
CA ILE A 110 8.99 -5.92 -1.04
C ILE A 110 8.78 -5.80 -2.55
N THR A 111 9.66 -6.40 -3.36
CA THR A 111 9.51 -6.35 -4.83
C THR A 111 8.34 -7.18 -5.30
N LEU A 112 8.14 -8.37 -4.72
CA LEU A 112 6.98 -9.22 -4.99
C LEU A 112 5.70 -8.42 -4.76
N VAL A 113 5.47 -7.90 -3.55
CA VAL A 113 4.26 -7.13 -3.22
C VAL A 113 4.12 -5.86 -4.06
N SER A 114 5.23 -5.19 -4.38
CA SER A 114 5.22 -3.96 -5.17
C SER A 114 4.83 -4.19 -6.64
N LYS A 115 5.27 -5.32 -7.22
CA LYS A 115 5.05 -5.68 -8.63
C LYS A 115 3.96 -6.71 -8.85
N LEU A 116 3.42 -7.29 -7.77
CA LEU A 116 2.32 -8.23 -7.79
C LEU A 116 1.21 -7.60 -8.62
N ASN A 117 0.94 -8.16 -9.80
CA ASN A 117 -0.09 -7.62 -10.65
C ASN A 117 -1.43 -7.95 -10.02
N VAL A 118 -2.05 -7.05 -9.25
CA VAL A 118 -3.33 -7.33 -8.59
C VAL A 118 -4.49 -7.56 -9.59
N TYR A 119 -4.21 -7.40 -10.89
CA TYR A 119 -5.01 -7.90 -12.01
C TYR A 119 -4.63 -9.32 -12.47
N TYR A 120 -3.93 -10.12 -11.65
CA TYR A 120 -3.81 -11.56 -11.84
C TYR A 120 -5.21 -12.12 -11.99
N GLY A 121 -5.45 -12.91 -13.03
CA GLY A 121 -5.93 -14.27 -12.82
C GLY A 121 -7.28 -14.47 -12.10
N VAL A 122 -8.01 -13.41 -11.78
CA VAL A 122 -9.46 -13.31 -11.79
C VAL A 122 -9.87 -13.14 -13.25
N VAL A 123 -9.28 -13.91 -14.15
CA VAL A 123 -9.77 -13.97 -15.52
C VAL A 123 -11.13 -14.65 -15.40
N TYR A 124 -12.15 -13.81 -15.39
CA TYR A 124 -13.57 -14.17 -15.32
C TYR A 124 -13.95 -15.04 -14.13
N ILE A 125 -14.02 -14.44 -12.95
CA ILE A 125 -15.20 -14.77 -12.16
C ILE A 125 -15.87 -13.46 -11.79
N ASP A 126 -17.09 -13.36 -12.28
CA ASP A 126 -18.21 -12.51 -11.86
C ASP A 126 -17.87 -11.55 -10.72
N LEU A 127 -18.27 -10.28 -10.84
CA LEU A 127 -18.16 -9.19 -9.85
C LEU A 127 -18.81 -9.49 -8.47
N LYS A 128 -19.06 -10.77 -8.18
CA LYS A 128 -19.59 -11.40 -6.97
C LYS A 128 -18.57 -12.23 -6.19
N ASN A 129 -17.34 -12.46 -6.68
CA ASN A 129 -16.37 -13.34 -6.01
C ASN A 129 -15.22 -12.60 -5.31
N ASP A 130 -15.19 -12.66 -3.98
CA ASP A 130 -14.16 -12.10 -3.08
C ASP A 130 -12.79 -12.83 -3.12
N ALA A 131 -12.70 -13.97 -3.82
CA ALA A 131 -11.54 -14.87 -3.78
C ALA A 131 -10.15 -14.22 -4.05
N PRO A 132 -10.00 -13.28 -5.00
CA PRO A 132 -8.71 -12.68 -5.32
C PRO A 132 -8.19 -11.75 -4.21
N GLN A 133 -9.09 -10.98 -3.61
CA GLN A 133 -8.78 -10.11 -2.48
C GLN A 133 -8.41 -10.96 -1.24
N GLN A 134 -9.08 -12.11 -1.08
CA GLN A 134 -8.73 -13.07 -0.02
C GLN A 134 -7.36 -13.70 -0.22
N THR A 135 -6.97 -14.05 -1.46
CA THR A 135 -5.61 -14.56 -1.75
C THR A 135 -4.55 -13.52 -1.45
N LEU A 136 -4.74 -12.27 -1.90
CA LEU A 136 -3.81 -11.17 -1.59
C LEU A 136 -3.71 -10.94 -0.08
N LYS A 137 -4.83 -10.99 0.64
CA LYS A 137 -4.87 -10.89 2.11
C LYS A 137 -4.07 -12.02 2.78
N LYS A 138 -4.32 -13.27 2.42
CA LYS A 138 -3.56 -14.42 2.96
C LYS A 138 -2.07 -14.30 2.66
N LEU A 139 -1.74 -13.89 1.44
CA LEU A 139 -0.36 -13.68 1.02
C LEU A 139 0.33 -12.65 1.90
N ILE A 140 -0.27 -11.47 2.07
CA ILE A 140 0.34 -10.43 2.90
C ILE A 140 0.40 -10.83 4.38
N ASP A 141 -0.58 -11.56 4.90
CA ASP A 141 -0.56 -12.09 6.27
C ASP A 141 0.62 -13.06 6.48
N VAL A 142 0.88 -13.95 5.51
CA VAL A 142 2.03 -14.87 5.53
C VAL A 142 3.36 -14.09 5.46
N ILE A 143 3.46 -13.13 4.54
CA ILE A 143 4.67 -12.30 4.39
C ILE A 143 4.95 -11.53 5.68
N CYS A 144 3.94 -10.86 6.23
CA CYS A 144 4.02 -10.12 7.49
C CYS A 144 4.43 -11.00 8.66
N SER A 145 3.87 -12.21 8.76
CA SER A 145 4.23 -13.19 9.80
C SER A 145 5.69 -13.59 9.70
N ASN A 146 6.19 -13.88 8.48
CA ASN A 146 7.57 -14.27 8.27
C ASN A 146 8.55 -13.11 8.54
N MET A 147 8.21 -11.90 8.09
CA MET A 147 9.02 -10.70 8.30
C MET A 147 9.09 -10.31 9.79
N THR A 148 8.01 -10.54 10.55
CA THR A 148 7.94 -10.24 11.99
C THR A 148 8.98 -11.00 12.79
N GLN A 149 9.29 -12.24 12.41
CA GLN A 149 10.32 -13.06 13.05
C GLN A 149 11.73 -12.43 12.97
N LYS A 150 11.92 -11.41 12.14
CA LYS A 150 13.21 -10.76 11.86
C LYS A 150 13.24 -9.26 12.16
N LYS A 151 12.25 -8.72 12.91
CA LYS A 151 12.09 -7.28 13.17
C LYS A 151 13.39 -6.55 13.56
N GLY A 152 14.04 -7.00 14.64
CA GLY A 152 15.29 -6.47 15.24
C GLY A 152 15.93 -5.24 14.58
N ASP A 153 17.18 -5.40 14.13
CA ASP A 153 17.95 -4.35 13.45
C ASP A 153 17.59 -4.19 11.97
N ASN A 154 16.74 -5.07 11.44
CA ASN A 154 16.37 -5.09 10.02
C ASN A 154 15.29 -4.08 9.68
N TYR A 155 14.63 -3.47 10.68
CA TYR A 155 13.59 -2.48 10.47
C TYR A 155 14.02 -1.35 9.53
N LEU A 156 15.21 -0.76 9.73
CA LEU A 156 15.67 0.37 8.92
C LEU A 156 15.80 0.01 7.43
N LEU A 157 16.24 -1.23 7.15
CA LEU A 157 16.33 -1.73 5.78
C LEU A 157 14.94 -1.88 5.16
N VAL A 158 13.99 -2.44 5.92
CA VAL A 158 12.62 -2.64 5.47
C VAL A 158 11.91 -1.31 5.28
N GLU A 159 12.05 -0.37 6.20
CA GLU A 159 11.50 0.99 6.12
C GLU A 159 11.95 1.66 4.82
N LYS A 160 13.27 1.79 4.60
CA LYS A 160 13.83 2.46 3.41
C LYS A 160 13.32 1.86 2.11
N LYS A 161 13.32 0.52 2.02
CA LYS A 161 12.88 -0.18 0.79
C LYS A 161 11.38 -0.07 0.58
N THR A 162 10.58 -0.20 1.65
CA THR A 162 9.12 -0.16 1.57
C THR A 162 8.64 1.25 1.20
N ILE A 163 9.19 2.29 1.82
CA ILE A 163 8.84 3.68 1.51
C ILE A 163 9.19 4.02 0.06
N LYS A 164 10.38 3.62 -0.40
CA LYS A 164 10.79 3.81 -1.80
C LYS A 164 9.78 3.20 -2.78
N GLU A 165 9.25 2.01 -2.48
CA GLU A 165 8.23 1.37 -3.32
C GLU A 165 6.85 2.01 -3.21
N ILE A 166 6.43 2.43 -2.01
CA ILE A 166 5.15 3.14 -1.80
C ILE A 166 5.11 4.42 -2.65
N LEU A 167 6.18 5.20 -2.62
CA LEU A 167 6.26 6.51 -3.30
C LEU A 167 6.35 6.39 -4.83
N ARG A 168 6.60 5.19 -5.39
CA ARG A 168 6.66 4.94 -6.84
C ARG A 168 5.29 4.87 -7.54
N LYS A 169 4.22 5.37 -6.89
CA LYS A 169 2.85 5.45 -7.44
C LYS A 169 2.33 4.10 -7.97
N ARG A 170 2.41 3.07 -7.11
CA ARG A 170 1.92 1.71 -7.39
C ARG A 170 0.39 1.65 -7.40
N SER A 171 -0.15 0.48 -7.81
CA SER A 171 -1.59 0.21 -7.68
C SER A 171 -2.05 0.40 -6.23
N PHE A 172 -3.32 0.79 -6.05
CA PHE A 172 -3.89 1.05 -4.72
C PHE A 172 -3.74 -0.16 -3.78
N HIS A 173 -3.97 -1.38 -4.28
CA HIS A 173 -3.86 -2.59 -3.50
C HIS A 173 -2.40 -2.91 -3.10
N ASN A 174 -1.43 -2.71 -3.99
CA ASN A 174 -0.02 -2.92 -3.67
C ASN A 174 0.46 -1.92 -2.63
N ALA A 175 0.07 -0.66 -2.77
CA ALA A 175 0.34 0.36 -1.78
C ALA A 175 -0.20 0.00 -0.40
N ALA A 176 -1.44 -0.48 -0.32
CA ALA A 176 -2.03 -0.92 0.93
C ALA A 176 -1.28 -2.11 1.56
N CYS A 177 -0.83 -3.06 0.73
CA CYS A 177 -0.04 -4.19 1.19
C CYS A 177 1.36 -3.76 1.70
N LEU A 178 2.03 -2.84 0.99
CA LEU A 178 3.30 -2.26 1.44
C LEU A 178 3.15 -1.48 2.75
N LEU A 179 2.08 -0.69 2.90
CA LEU A 179 1.75 -0.02 4.17
C LEU A 179 1.54 -1.03 5.29
N ARG A 180 0.90 -2.17 5.01
CA ARG A 180 0.71 -3.26 5.98
C ARG A 180 2.04 -3.91 6.39
N ILE A 181 2.99 -4.11 5.47
CA ILE A 181 4.35 -4.53 5.80
C ILE A 181 5.00 -3.50 6.74
N LEU A 182 4.93 -2.22 6.38
CA LEU A 182 5.54 -1.15 7.17
C LEU A 182 5.00 -1.11 8.61
N VAL A 183 3.68 -1.09 8.78
CA VAL A 183 3.01 -1.15 10.09
C VAL A 183 3.40 -2.39 10.87
N THR A 184 3.41 -3.54 10.19
CA THR A 184 3.74 -4.81 10.84
C THR A 184 5.14 -4.72 11.41
N MET A 185 6.09 -4.14 10.68
CA MET A 185 7.47 -3.99 11.12
C MET A 185 7.66 -2.87 12.16
N ASP A 186 6.81 -1.85 12.13
CA ASP A 186 6.78 -0.72 13.07
C ASP A 186 5.87 -0.96 14.29
N SER A 187 5.59 -2.22 14.64
CA SER A 187 4.53 -2.54 15.61
C SER A 187 4.83 -2.17 17.07
N GLU A 188 6.07 -1.79 17.40
CA GLU A 188 6.50 -1.51 18.78
C GLU A 188 6.49 0.00 19.04
N PRO A 189 5.67 0.52 19.98
CA PRO A 189 5.70 1.92 20.34
C PRO A 189 6.97 2.29 21.15
N PRO A 190 7.54 3.49 20.96
CA PRO A 190 7.17 4.51 19.97
C PRO A 190 7.56 4.10 18.55
N SER A 191 6.82 4.60 17.55
CA SER A 191 7.14 4.38 16.14
C SER A 191 8.62 4.66 15.85
N ARG A 192 9.23 3.76 15.07
CA ARG A 192 10.64 3.79 14.66
C ARG A 192 10.84 4.51 13.33
N LEU A 193 9.78 5.05 12.73
CA LEU A 193 9.85 5.82 11.48
C LEU A 193 10.83 6.99 11.61
N SER A 194 11.67 7.14 10.60
CA SER A 194 12.58 8.28 10.50
C SER A 194 11.81 9.58 10.20
N GLY A 195 12.36 10.74 10.57
CA GLY A 195 11.73 12.04 10.26
C GLY A 195 11.50 12.25 8.76
N GLU A 196 12.44 11.81 7.91
CA GLU A 196 12.30 11.87 6.44
C GLU A 196 11.13 11.01 5.95
N SER A 197 10.99 9.82 6.53
CA SER A 197 9.88 8.90 6.29
C SER A 197 8.55 9.51 6.68
N ILE A 198 8.46 10.14 7.87
CA ILE A 198 7.25 10.79 8.37
C ILE A 198 6.78 11.88 7.40
N ILE A 199 7.70 12.74 6.96
CA ILE A 199 7.38 13.81 6.01
C ILE A 199 6.87 13.23 4.69
N SER A 200 7.62 12.29 4.10
CA SER A 200 7.29 11.72 2.78
C SER A 200 5.98 10.91 2.80
N LEU A 201 5.76 10.13 3.87
CA LEU A 201 4.55 9.34 4.04
C LEU A 201 3.34 10.19 4.36
N SER A 202 3.48 11.34 5.05
CA SER A 202 2.33 12.16 5.42
C SER A 202 1.51 12.61 4.20
N TYR A 203 2.18 13.07 3.15
CA TYR A 203 1.53 13.45 1.90
C TYR A 203 0.92 12.23 1.20
N TYR A 204 1.68 11.14 1.11
CA TYR A 204 1.22 9.93 0.44
C TYR A 204 0.00 9.30 1.11
N VAL A 205 0.03 9.12 2.43
CA VAL A 205 -1.05 8.51 3.21
C VAL A 205 -2.30 9.39 3.14
N SER A 206 -2.15 10.72 3.10
CA SER A 206 -3.28 11.64 2.90
C SER A 206 -3.99 11.40 1.57
N GLU A 207 -3.23 11.38 0.47
CA GLU A 207 -3.74 11.09 -0.86
C GLU A 207 -4.35 9.68 -0.95
N PHE A 208 -3.67 8.69 -0.36
CA PHE A 208 -4.13 7.31 -0.32
C PHE A 208 -5.50 7.19 0.38
N LEU A 209 -5.66 7.82 1.55
CA LEU A 209 -6.93 7.84 2.30
C LEU A 209 -8.06 8.52 1.53
N MET A 210 -7.76 9.66 0.91
CA MET A 210 -8.73 10.40 0.08
C MET A 210 -9.18 9.56 -1.12
N GLN A 211 -8.25 8.88 -1.80
CA GLN A 211 -8.57 7.97 -2.90
C GLN A 211 -9.36 6.75 -2.43
N ALA A 212 -9.01 6.18 -1.27
CA ALA A 212 -9.72 5.04 -0.70
C ALA A 212 -11.19 5.40 -0.45
N VAL A 213 -11.45 6.54 0.20
CA VAL A 213 -12.80 7.03 0.46
C VAL A 213 -13.55 7.31 -0.83
N LYS A 214 -12.94 7.94 -1.84
CA LYS A 214 -13.60 8.18 -3.14
C LYS A 214 -14.10 6.90 -3.80
N ARG A 215 -13.27 5.83 -3.82
CA ARG A 215 -13.68 4.52 -4.36
C ARG A 215 -14.90 3.94 -3.64
N VAL A 216 -15.00 4.13 -2.32
CA VAL A 216 -16.20 3.74 -1.56
C VAL A 216 -17.45 4.48 -2.03
N ARG A 217 -17.31 5.76 -2.40
CA ARG A 217 -18.44 6.61 -2.78
C ARG A 217 -18.92 6.35 -4.21
N GLU A 218 -18.03 5.87 -5.08
CA GLU A 218 -18.33 5.52 -6.48
C GLU A 218 -19.12 4.20 -6.58
N ASP A 219 -18.96 3.30 -5.59
CA ASP A 219 -19.68 2.02 -5.48
C ASP A 219 -20.86 2.11 -4.47
N GLU A 220 -22.03 2.54 -4.94
CA GLU A 220 -23.36 2.47 -4.29
C GLU A 220 -23.45 2.66 -2.75
N TYR A 221 -23.57 3.91 -2.31
CA TYR A 221 -23.90 4.31 -0.92
C TYR A 221 -25.16 3.66 -0.32
N GLU A 222 -26.11 3.22 -1.15
CA GLU A 222 -27.43 2.74 -0.67
C GLU A 222 -27.39 1.32 -0.08
N LYS A 223 -26.35 0.51 -0.34
CA LYS A 223 -26.28 -0.87 0.16
C LYS A 223 -25.58 -1.03 1.51
N TYR A 224 -24.89 -0.01 2.02
CA TYR A 224 -23.98 -0.15 3.17
C TYR A 224 -24.28 0.77 4.36
N ILE A 225 -25.51 1.28 4.44
CA ILE A 225 -25.99 2.13 5.56
C ILE A 225 -26.06 1.36 6.89
N HIS A 226 -25.91 0.03 6.89
CA HIS A 226 -25.69 -0.74 8.12
C HIS A 226 -24.20 -0.81 8.45
N TYR A 227 -23.76 0.16 9.25
CA TYR A 227 -22.41 0.33 9.83
C TYR A 227 -21.84 -0.88 10.61
N ASP A 228 -22.54 -2.00 10.70
CA ASP A 228 -22.16 -3.19 11.47
C ASP A 228 -21.57 -4.34 10.62
N GLN A 229 -21.54 -4.20 9.30
CA GLN A 229 -20.85 -5.14 8.42
C GLN A 229 -19.52 -4.54 7.97
N ILE A 230 -18.43 -5.19 8.38
CA ILE A 230 -17.04 -4.81 8.12
C ILE A 230 -16.86 -4.57 6.61
N PHE A 231 -16.83 -3.30 6.25
CA PHE A 231 -16.65 -2.83 4.89
C PHE A 231 -15.33 -3.39 4.31
N PRO A 232 -15.33 -4.03 3.13
CA PRO A 232 -14.12 -4.65 2.55
C PRO A 232 -12.95 -3.66 2.42
N GLY A 233 -13.23 -2.38 2.20
CA GLY A 233 -12.20 -1.34 2.14
C GLY A 233 -11.58 -0.96 3.48
N PHE A 234 -12.16 -1.33 4.65
CA PHE A 234 -11.49 -1.13 5.94
C PHE A 234 -10.18 -1.93 6.00
N TYR A 235 -10.12 -3.08 5.32
CA TYR A 235 -8.88 -3.84 5.24
C TYR A 235 -7.72 -3.02 4.61
N PHE A 236 -8.01 -2.19 3.61
CA PHE A 236 -7.00 -1.37 2.97
C PHE A 236 -6.70 -0.06 3.71
N LEU A 237 -7.62 0.40 4.56
CA LEU A 237 -7.48 1.60 5.40
C LEU A 237 -6.79 1.35 6.74
N GLU A 238 -6.98 0.15 7.29
CA GLU A 238 -6.50 -0.25 8.61
C GLU A 238 -4.99 0.00 8.83
N PRO A 239 -4.08 -0.20 7.84
CA PRO A 239 -2.67 0.10 8.02
C PRO A 239 -2.42 1.59 8.31
N CYS A 240 -3.12 2.50 7.65
CA CYS A 240 -2.98 3.94 7.91
C CYS A 240 -3.40 4.30 9.34
N PHE A 241 -4.47 3.69 9.84
CA PHE A 241 -4.96 3.95 11.20
C PHE A 241 -4.00 3.40 12.25
N SER A 242 -3.42 2.22 12.01
CA SER A 242 -2.33 1.69 12.82
C SER A 242 -1.13 2.64 12.86
N LEU A 243 -0.63 3.10 11.71
CA LEU A 243 0.48 4.06 11.64
C LEU A 243 0.18 5.33 12.45
N PHE A 244 -1.01 5.91 12.28
CA PHE A 244 -1.40 7.12 12.99
C PHE A 244 -1.50 6.93 14.50
N SER A 245 -1.99 5.76 14.95
CA SER A 245 -2.07 5.46 16.38
C SER A 245 -0.69 5.32 17.02
N GLN A 246 0.31 4.88 16.25
CA GLN A 246 1.69 4.68 16.71
C GLN A 246 2.58 5.92 16.52
N CYS A 247 2.23 6.78 15.54
CA CYS A 247 2.97 7.98 15.18
C CYS A 247 2.03 9.20 15.09
N PRO A 248 1.77 9.89 16.22
CA PRO A 248 0.95 11.11 16.25
C PRO A 248 1.48 12.22 15.33
N GLU A 249 2.80 12.32 15.16
CA GLU A 249 3.44 13.30 14.29
C GLU A 249 3.04 13.08 12.81
N LEU A 250 3.03 11.82 12.37
CA LEU A 250 2.58 11.45 11.03
C LEU A 250 1.10 11.84 10.82
N LEU A 251 0.25 11.61 11.80
CA LEU A 251 -1.16 12.01 11.75
C LEU A 251 -1.31 13.55 11.66
N SER A 252 -0.61 14.29 12.51
CA SER A 252 -0.62 15.77 12.46
C SER A 252 -0.20 16.27 11.07
N ASN A 253 0.88 15.72 10.51
CA ASN A 253 1.38 16.13 9.21
C ASN A 253 0.43 15.73 8.08
N ALA A 254 -0.22 14.57 8.17
CA ALA A 254 -1.23 14.14 7.21
C ALA A 254 -2.47 15.05 7.23
N LEU A 255 -2.97 15.43 8.40
CA LEU A 255 -4.10 16.36 8.50
C LEU A 255 -3.77 17.74 7.93
N LYS A 256 -2.56 18.26 8.19
CA LYS A 256 -2.07 19.51 7.59
C LYS A 256 -1.96 19.41 6.08
N ALA A 257 -1.45 18.29 5.57
CA ALA A 257 -1.40 18.02 4.13
C ALA A 257 -2.81 18.02 3.52
N MET A 258 -3.77 17.27 4.11
CA MET A 258 -5.17 17.27 3.67
C MET A 258 -5.76 18.68 3.65
N ALA A 259 -5.61 19.45 4.74
CA ALA A 259 -6.09 20.83 4.82
C ALA A 259 -5.59 21.68 3.66
N SER A 260 -4.27 21.67 3.42
CA SER A 260 -3.67 22.46 2.34
C SER A 260 -4.20 22.12 0.94
N THR A 261 -4.65 20.88 0.70
CA THR A 261 -5.19 20.47 -0.62
C THR A 261 -6.59 21.00 -0.90
N ILE A 262 -7.31 21.51 0.11
CA ILE A 262 -8.68 22.00 -0.05
C ILE A 262 -8.72 23.22 -0.96
N THR A 263 -7.85 24.21 -0.72
CA THR A 263 -7.81 25.50 -1.43
C THR A 263 -6.62 25.66 -2.38
N TYR A 264 -5.68 24.69 -2.40
CA TYR A 264 -4.42 24.76 -3.15
C TYR A 264 -4.58 25.24 -4.60
N ASP A 265 -5.49 24.62 -5.34
CA ASP A 265 -5.71 24.90 -6.77
C ASP A 265 -6.52 26.19 -6.99
N ALA A 266 -7.48 26.50 -6.11
CA ALA A 266 -8.31 27.70 -6.18
C ALA A 266 -7.51 28.99 -5.92
N LEU A 267 -6.55 28.96 -5.00
CA LEU A 267 -5.67 30.12 -4.73
C LEU A 267 -4.66 30.34 -5.86
N LYS A 268 -4.24 29.26 -6.53
CA LYS A 268 -3.30 29.32 -7.67
C LYS A 268 -3.94 29.91 -8.93
N THR A 269 -5.22 29.62 -9.19
CA THR A 269 -5.97 30.24 -10.29
C THR A 269 -6.32 31.70 -9.99
N MET A 270 -6.77 32.02 -8.77
CA MET A 270 -7.13 33.39 -8.36
C MET A 270 -5.95 34.38 -8.40
N THR A 271 -4.71 33.94 -8.19
CA THR A 271 -3.52 34.80 -8.24
C THR A 271 -2.96 35.04 -9.64
N SER A 272 -3.39 34.24 -10.63
CA SER A 272 -2.94 34.36 -12.03
C SER A 272 -3.81 35.28 -12.89
N GLY A 273 -4.99 35.68 -12.40
CA GLY A 273 -5.95 36.53 -13.10
C GLY A 273 -6.05 37.95 -12.54
N ILE A 274 -5.19 38.86 -12.99
CA ILE A 274 -5.48 40.30 -12.90
C ILE A 274 -6.60 40.58 -13.91
N GLY A 275 -7.86 40.50 -13.47
CA GLY A 275 -8.99 40.89 -14.32
C GLY A 275 -10.35 40.46 -13.80
N PHE A 276 -11.10 41.42 -13.27
CA PHE A 276 -12.55 41.35 -12.98
C PHE A 276 -13.36 41.07 -14.27
N TYR A 277 -13.37 39.85 -14.82
CA TYR A 277 -14.30 39.48 -15.88
C TYR A 277 -14.69 37.99 -15.79
N LEU A 278 -16.00 37.76 -15.61
CA LEU A 278 -16.76 36.52 -15.80
C LEU A 278 -16.14 35.22 -15.27
N VAL A 279 -16.75 34.66 -14.21
CA VAL A 279 -16.50 33.28 -13.75
C VAL A 279 -16.54 32.32 -14.94
N SER A 280 -15.41 31.70 -15.27
CA SER A 280 -15.37 30.69 -16.32
C SER A 280 -16.03 29.39 -15.85
N GLU A 281 -16.45 28.52 -16.79
CA GLU A 281 -16.89 27.17 -16.41
C GLU A 281 -15.78 26.39 -15.69
N ASP A 282 -14.51 26.67 -16.01
CA ASP A 282 -13.35 26.08 -15.36
C ASP A 282 -13.24 26.51 -13.89
N ASP A 283 -13.51 27.79 -13.57
CA ASP A 283 -13.53 28.28 -12.18
C ASP A 283 -14.63 27.61 -11.35
N ARG A 284 -15.81 27.40 -11.95
CA ARG A 284 -16.94 26.70 -11.29
C ARG A 284 -16.64 25.21 -11.08
N LYS A 285 -16.00 24.56 -12.06
CA LYS A 285 -15.56 23.16 -11.96
C LYS A 285 -14.51 23.00 -10.87
N GLU A 286 -13.56 23.93 -10.78
CA GLU A 286 -12.52 23.89 -9.77
C GLU A 286 -13.09 24.10 -8.36
N MET A 287 -14.03 25.02 -8.20
CA MET A 287 -14.72 25.19 -6.92
C MET A 287 -15.46 23.92 -6.47
N ARG A 288 -16.10 23.21 -7.40
CA ARG A 288 -16.71 21.90 -7.12
C ARG A 288 -15.68 20.83 -6.76
N ASN A 289 -14.49 20.86 -7.38
CA ASN A 289 -13.39 19.99 -7.01
C ASN A 289 -12.96 20.25 -5.56
N CYS A 290 -12.80 21.52 -5.16
CA CYS A 290 -12.47 21.92 -3.79
C CYS A 290 -13.52 21.41 -2.79
N LEU A 291 -14.81 21.62 -3.07
CA LEU A 291 -15.90 21.11 -2.23
C LEU A 291 -15.88 19.57 -2.14
N THR A 292 -15.62 18.90 -3.25
CA THR A 292 -15.48 17.43 -3.28
C THR A 292 -14.31 16.98 -2.43
N ARG A 293 -13.15 17.65 -2.49
CA ARG A 293 -11.99 17.37 -1.63
C ARG A 293 -12.34 17.57 -0.16
N ALA A 294 -12.95 18.69 0.21
CA ALA A 294 -13.38 18.98 1.58
C ALA A 294 -14.32 17.89 2.13
N ASN A 295 -15.29 17.46 1.33
CA ASN A 295 -16.22 16.39 1.71
C ASN A 295 -15.52 15.03 1.90
N VAL A 296 -14.57 14.70 1.02
CA VAL A 296 -13.75 13.47 1.12
C VAL A 296 -12.89 13.49 2.37
N ILE A 297 -12.17 14.60 2.63
CA ILE A 297 -11.34 14.77 3.82
C ILE A 297 -12.17 14.64 5.09
N THR A 298 -13.34 15.29 5.13
CA THR A 298 -14.27 15.18 6.25
C THR A 298 -14.70 13.74 6.49
N SER A 299 -14.96 12.99 5.43
CA SER A 299 -15.32 11.56 5.55
C SER A 299 -14.17 10.70 6.05
N VAL A 300 -12.92 10.98 5.62
CA VAL A 300 -11.73 10.33 6.17
C VAL A 300 -11.64 10.56 7.68
N ILE A 301 -11.81 11.80 8.13
CA ILE A 301 -11.74 12.18 9.56
C ILE A 301 -12.87 11.52 10.36
N VAL A 302 -14.10 11.50 9.83
CA VAL A 302 -15.23 10.79 10.45
C VAL A 302 -14.92 9.30 10.58
N LEU A 303 -14.38 8.65 9.54
CA LEU A 303 -14.00 7.24 9.59
C LEU A 303 -12.91 6.97 10.65
N MET A 304 -11.91 7.85 10.71
CA MET A 304 -10.84 7.76 11.72
C MET A 304 -11.38 7.92 13.13
N SER A 305 -12.28 8.88 13.37
CA SER A 305 -12.87 9.13 14.70
C SER A 305 -13.66 7.95 15.26
N LYS A 306 -14.14 7.05 14.39
CA LYS A 306 -14.84 5.82 14.77
C LYS A 306 -13.90 4.69 15.18
N ASP A 307 -12.63 4.74 14.79
CA ASP A 307 -11.64 3.72 15.16
C ASP A 307 -11.23 3.87 16.63
N ILE A 308 -11.28 2.78 17.40
CA ILE A 308 -10.96 2.77 18.83
C ILE A 308 -9.55 3.27 19.15
N ARG A 309 -8.60 3.07 18.22
CA ARG A 309 -7.20 3.48 18.37
C ARG A 309 -7.01 4.98 18.19
N LEU A 310 -7.94 5.65 17.49
CA LEU A 310 -7.88 7.07 17.15
C LEU A 310 -8.97 7.89 17.86
N LYS A 311 -9.65 7.32 18.86
CA LYS A 311 -10.77 7.97 19.58
C LYS A 311 -10.43 9.34 20.20
N SER A 312 -9.15 9.65 20.40
CA SER A 312 -8.69 10.94 20.92
C SER A 312 -8.39 11.96 19.81
N MET A 313 -9.26 12.06 18.78
CA MET A 313 -9.12 13.07 17.70
C MET A 313 -9.07 14.51 18.25
N SER A 314 -9.60 14.75 19.44
CA SER A 314 -9.51 16.02 20.16
C SER A 314 -8.08 16.51 20.40
N VAL A 315 -7.08 15.61 20.44
CA VAL A 315 -5.66 15.99 20.54
C VAL A 315 -5.19 16.76 19.30
N PHE A 316 -5.81 16.50 18.14
CA PHE A 316 -5.51 17.14 16.85
C PHE A 316 -6.47 18.28 16.53
N LYS A 317 -7.04 18.91 17.57
CA LYS A 317 -8.01 20.01 17.41
C LYS A 317 -7.45 21.16 16.56
N ASN A 318 -6.17 21.49 16.70
CA ASN A 318 -5.56 22.56 15.91
C ASN A 318 -5.52 22.22 14.42
N GLU A 319 -5.16 20.98 14.09
CA GLU A 319 -5.16 20.48 12.72
C GLU A 319 -6.58 20.38 12.14
N ILE A 320 -7.57 19.94 12.92
CA ILE A 320 -8.97 19.92 12.49
C ILE A 320 -9.51 21.34 12.30
N ASN A 321 -9.16 22.27 13.18
CA ASN A 321 -9.53 23.68 13.02
C ASN A 321 -8.90 24.28 11.76
N TYR A 322 -7.67 23.90 11.42
CA TYR A 322 -7.06 24.32 10.17
C TYR A 322 -7.87 23.85 8.94
N ILE A 323 -8.39 22.62 8.97
CA ILE A 323 -9.30 22.12 7.92
C ILE A 323 -10.60 22.93 7.88
N ILE A 324 -11.18 23.24 9.05
CA ILE A 324 -12.38 24.08 9.17
C ILE A 324 -12.13 25.48 8.56
N ASP A 325 -10.98 26.08 8.84
CA ASP A 325 -10.59 27.39 8.32
C ASP A 325 -10.49 27.36 6.79
N GLU A 326 -9.87 26.32 6.21
CA GLU A 326 -9.78 26.13 4.76
C GLU A 326 -11.18 25.96 4.11
N VAL A 327 -12.11 25.27 4.78
CA VAL A 327 -13.50 25.16 4.31
C VAL A 327 -14.24 26.51 4.43
N HIS A 328 -13.98 27.29 5.48
CA HIS A 328 -14.52 28.64 5.60
C HIS A 328 -13.97 29.61 4.55
N LEU A 329 -12.71 29.45 4.13
CA LEU A 329 -12.15 30.18 2.99
C LEU A 329 -12.90 29.85 1.69
N LEU A 330 -13.22 28.58 1.45
CA LEU A 330 -14.09 28.20 0.33
C LEU A 330 -15.46 28.87 0.42
N GLN A 331 -16.08 28.90 1.61
CA GLN A 331 -17.36 29.58 1.82
C GLN A 331 -17.26 31.10 1.58
N SER A 332 -16.17 31.74 1.98
CA SER A 332 -15.96 33.18 1.85
C SER A 332 -15.67 33.61 0.41
N SER A 333 -15.19 32.68 -0.43
CA SER A 333 -15.03 32.88 -1.88
C SER A 333 -16.35 33.07 -2.65
N GLN A 334 -17.49 32.99 -1.95
CA GLN A 334 -18.83 33.36 -2.43
C GLN A 334 -18.91 34.75 -3.09
N GLN A 335 -17.98 35.65 -2.76
CA GLN A 335 -17.89 36.97 -3.39
C GLN A 335 -17.51 36.90 -4.88
N VAL A 336 -16.93 35.79 -5.34
CA VAL A 336 -16.46 35.59 -6.72
C VAL A 336 -17.34 34.59 -7.48
N ILE A 337 -17.82 33.51 -6.83
CA ILE A 337 -18.65 32.46 -7.45
C ILE A 337 -19.85 32.15 -6.55
N SER A 338 -21.07 32.30 -7.06
CA SER A 338 -22.29 31.97 -6.30
C SER A 338 -22.49 30.45 -6.20
N PHE A 339 -22.42 29.90 -4.99
CA PHE A 339 -22.83 28.52 -4.73
C PHE A 339 -24.35 28.35 -4.83
N THR A 340 -24.77 27.18 -5.31
CA THR A 340 -26.16 26.70 -5.20
C THR A 340 -26.54 26.42 -3.75
N ASP A 341 -27.83 26.37 -3.45
CA ASP A 341 -28.31 26.07 -2.09
C ASP A 341 -27.87 24.67 -1.63
N GLU A 342 -27.81 23.69 -2.55
CA GLU A 342 -27.27 22.35 -2.28
C GLU A 342 -25.80 22.38 -1.87
N GLU A 343 -24.96 23.13 -2.59
CA GLU A 343 -23.54 23.28 -2.28
C GLU A 343 -23.34 24.01 -0.93
N ARG A 344 -24.17 25.00 -0.60
CA ARG A 344 -24.15 25.67 0.71
C ARG A 344 -24.54 24.72 1.84
N HIS A 345 -25.59 23.92 1.65
CA HIS A 345 -25.97 22.89 2.62
C HIS A 345 -24.87 21.85 2.81
N ALA A 346 -24.18 21.44 1.74
CA ALA A 346 -23.05 20.52 1.84
C ALA A 346 -21.87 21.11 2.62
N ILE A 347 -21.53 22.38 2.42
CA ILE A 347 -20.50 23.08 3.20
C ILE A 347 -20.89 23.12 4.68
N GLN A 348 -22.13 23.49 4.99
CA GLN A 348 -22.58 23.54 6.38
C GLN A 348 -22.54 22.16 7.05
N PHE A 349 -22.98 21.12 6.33
CA PHE A 349 -22.91 19.75 6.80
C PHE A 349 -21.48 19.30 7.10
N ILE A 350 -20.52 19.64 6.23
CA ILE A 350 -19.10 19.37 6.44
C ILE A 350 -18.60 20.04 7.73
N LEU A 351 -18.90 21.33 7.92
CA LEU A 351 -18.48 22.09 9.09
C LEU A 351 -19.06 21.52 10.39
N ASP A 352 -20.34 21.14 10.38
CA ASP A 352 -20.99 20.54 11.55
C ASP A 352 -20.36 19.20 11.92
N GLN A 353 -20.03 18.35 10.94
CA GLN A 353 -19.32 17.08 11.19
C GLN A 353 -17.93 17.30 11.79
N LEU A 354 -17.16 18.24 11.26
CA LEU A 354 -15.81 18.53 11.74
C LEU A 354 -15.81 19.12 13.16
N ARG A 355 -16.77 19.99 13.49
CA ARG A 355 -16.93 20.58 14.83
C ARG A 355 -17.26 19.52 15.88
N ASN A 356 -18.17 18.60 15.57
CA ASN A 356 -18.52 17.50 16.47
C ASN A 356 -17.33 16.59 16.82
N ILE A 357 -16.28 16.54 15.99
CA ILE A 357 -15.07 15.75 16.23
C ILE A 357 -14.00 16.56 16.98
N SER A 358 -14.05 17.90 16.91
CA SER A 358 -13.07 18.80 17.55
C SER A 358 -13.49 19.28 18.95
N GLU A 359 -14.74 19.05 19.33
CA GLU A 359 -15.29 19.17 20.69
C GLU A 359 -14.90 17.96 21.55
#